data_AF-A0A8T4ND98-F1
#
_entry.id   AF-A0A8T4ND98-F1
#
_cell.length_a   1.000
_cell.length_b   1.000
_cell.length_c   1.000
_cell.angle_alpha   90.00
_cell.angle_beta   90.00
_cell.angle_gamma   90.00
#
_symmetry.space_group_name_H-M   'P 1'
#
loop_
_entity.id
_entity.type
_entity.pdbx_description
1 polymer ?
#
loop_
_entity_poly.entity_id
_entity_poly.type
_entity_poly.pdbx_seq_one_letter_code
_entity_poly.pdbx_strand_id
1 'polypeptide(L)'
;MARQNKIPQIFSEKLFRKTMKTYLEESKNKSLYSRFSRMRNVVIFYICYYQGFRPKEAFCIEVSHLIFEQKEIYIPAQNNKQRNQDMFPMSDFIISLIKEFMIVREEFLSGKTSKWLFPSTRNPESPVYRGTLIRGFTRAIESQELKQVSYVDAQGKRRLNLSIYSLRHSFGTNAMMKMKDIKQVAKVLRHYDVKCRSTYIYVHTDAQSSRRELLNNVVGKKNLNTKEILGLV
;
A
#
# COMPACT_ATOMS: atom_id res chain seq x y z
N MET A 1 -18.41 -17.64 -22.76
CA MET A 1 -17.69 -18.20 -21.60
C MET A 1 -17.87 -17.27 -20.41
N ALA A 2 -18.61 -17.71 -19.39
CA ALA A 2 -18.84 -16.93 -18.18
C ALA A 2 -17.50 -16.57 -17.52
N ARG A 3 -17.28 -15.29 -17.21
CA ARG A 3 -16.17 -14.86 -16.36
C ARG A 3 -16.37 -15.54 -15.00
N GLN A 4 -15.63 -16.61 -14.72
CA GLN A 4 -15.51 -17.09 -13.35
C GLN A 4 -14.95 -15.93 -12.53
N ASN A 5 -15.83 -15.25 -11.78
CA ASN A 5 -15.44 -14.26 -10.79
C ASN A 5 -14.78 -15.01 -9.63
N LYS A 6 -13.57 -15.53 -9.83
CA LYS A 6 -12.77 -16.07 -8.75
C LYS A 6 -12.42 -14.92 -7.82
N ILE A 7 -12.85 -15.06 -6.57
CA ILE A 7 -12.56 -14.13 -5.48
C ILE A 7 -11.02 -14.02 -5.40
N PRO A 8 -10.43 -12.82 -5.50
CA PRO A 8 -8.98 -12.67 -5.39
C PRO A 8 -8.53 -13.23 -4.03
N GLN A 9 -7.47 -14.03 -4.06
CA GLN A 9 -6.97 -14.70 -2.86
C GLN A 9 -6.57 -13.64 -1.81
N ILE A 10 -7.05 -13.85 -0.58
CA ILE A 10 -6.80 -12.95 0.55
C ILE A 10 -5.42 -13.28 1.13
N PHE A 11 -4.60 -12.25 1.30
CA PHE A 11 -3.31 -12.34 1.96
C PHE A 11 -3.53 -12.22 3.47
N SER A 12 -3.40 -13.32 4.21
CA SER A 12 -3.50 -13.27 5.67
C SER A 12 -2.39 -12.39 6.25
N GLU A 13 -2.63 -11.73 7.37
CA GLU A 13 -1.68 -10.77 7.93
C GLU A 13 -0.35 -11.44 8.33
N LYS A 14 -0.44 -12.63 8.95
CA LYS A 14 0.73 -13.43 9.32
C LYS A 14 1.56 -13.79 8.10
N LEU A 15 0.91 -14.23 7.02
CA LEU A 15 1.60 -14.55 5.78
C LEU A 15 2.22 -13.30 5.18
N PHE A 16 1.49 -12.17 5.14
CA PHE A 16 1.96 -10.90 4.58
C PHE A 16 3.28 -10.47 5.22
N ARG A 17 3.30 -10.43 6.55
CA ARG A 17 4.50 -10.04 7.31
C ARG A 17 5.67 -10.97 7.04
N LYS A 18 5.43 -12.29 7.06
CA LYS A 18 6.47 -13.29 6.75
C LYS A 18 7.05 -13.07 5.35
N THR A 19 6.20 -12.90 4.35
CA THR A 19 6.60 -12.63 2.96
C THR A 19 7.43 -11.34 2.85
N MET A 20 7.02 -10.27 3.52
CA MET A 20 7.76 -8.99 3.46
C MET A 20 9.13 -9.10 4.13
N LYS A 21 9.20 -9.81 5.28
CA LYS A 21 10.46 -10.05 5.99
C LYS A 21 11.43 -10.85 5.11
N THR A 22 11.00 -11.98 4.58
CA THR A 22 11.85 -12.80 3.69
C THR A 22 12.29 -12.02 2.45
N TYR A 23 11.39 -11.23 1.84
CA TYR A 23 11.74 -10.39 0.69
C TYR A 23 12.85 -9.36 0.97
N LEU A 24 12.92 -8.82 2.20
CA LEU A 24 14.00 -7.94 2.62
C LEU A 24 15.31 -8.69 2.83
N GLU A 25 15.25 -9.85 3.50
CA GLU A 25 16.41 -10.66 3.88
C GLU A 25 17.08 -11.35 2.68
N GLU A 26 16.33 -11.75 1.66
CA GLU A 26 16.84 -12.46 0.46
C GLU A 26 17.69 -11.59 -0.49
N SER A 27 18.15 -10.44 -0.03
CA SER A 27 18.99 -9.56 -0.82
C SER A 27 20.40 -10.12 -1.02
N LYS A 28 20.60 -10.90 -2.09
CA LYS A 28 21.95 -11.34 -2.54
C LYS A 28 22.93 -10.17 -2.74
N ASN A 29 22.43 -8.98 -3.09
CA ASN A 29 23.22 -7.77 -3.29
C ASN A 29 23.03 -6.83 -2.09
N LYS A 30 24.08 -6.60 -1.30
CA LYS A 30 24.05 -5.73 -0.10
C LYS A 30 24.27 -4.24 -0.37
N SER A 31 24.32 -3.82 -1.64
CA SER A 31 24.45 -2.40 -1.98
C SER A 31 23.32 -1.55 -1.42
N LEU A 32 23.64 -0.28 -1.12
CA LEU A 32 22.67 0.72 -0.68
C LEU A 32 21.44 0.80 -1.61
N TYR A 33 21.65 0.79 -2.94
CA TYR A 33 20.57 0.81 -3.93
C TYR A 33 19.63 -0.39 -3.82
N SER A 34 20.19 -1.58 -3.61
CA SER A 34 19.43 -2.83 -3.46
C SER A 34 18.62 -2.82 -2.16
N ARG A 35 19.23 -2.39 -1.05
CA ARG A 35 18.58 -2.22 0.26
C ARG A 35 17.44 -1.21 0.18
N PHE A 36 17.71 0.00 -0.30
CA PHE A 36 16.73 1.06 -0.49
C PHE A 36 15.56 0.61 -1.35
N SER A 37 15.82 -0.01 -2.52
CA SER A 37 14.77 -0.45 -3.44
C SER A 37 13.82 -1.47 -2.81
N ARG A 38 14.34 -2.42 -2.02
CA ARG A 38 13.51 -3.40 -1.31
C ARG A 38 12.73 -2.77 -0.18
N MET A 39 13.38 -1.97 0.67
CA MET A 39 12.72 -1.24 1.77
C MET A 39 11.60 -0.35 1.25
N ARG A 40 11.86 0.44 0.20
CA ARG A 40 10.86 1.27 -0.50
C ARG A 40 9.64 0.44 -0.92
N ASN A 41 9.88 -0.70 -1.57
CA ASN A 41 8.79 -1.58 -2.01
C ASN A 41 7.99 -2.12 -0.83
N VAL A 42 8.67 -2.55 0.25
CA VAL A 42 8.01 -3.04 1.47
C VAL A 42 7.11 -1.97 2.09
N VAL A 43 7.61 -0.74 2.27
CA VAL A 43 6.80 0.35 2.83
C VAL A 43 5.55 0.61 1.98
N ILE A 44 5.68 0.61 0.65
CA ILE A 44 4.54 0.73 -0.28
C ILE A 44 3.54 -0.43 -0.08
N PHE A 45 4.03 -1.67 0.06
CA PHE A 45 3.16 -2.83 0.27
C PHE A 45 2.44 -2.76 1.62
N TYR A 46 3.12 -2.30 2.68
CA TYR A 46 2.50 -2.06 3.99
C TYR A 46 1.42 -0.98 3.92
N ILE A 47 1.64 0.12 3.19
CA ILE A 47 0.61 1.15 2.96
C ILE A 47 -0.59 0.57 2.20
N CYS A 48 -0.36 -0.23 1.15
CA CYS A 48 -1.45 -0.88 0.41
C CYS A 48 -2.24 -1.86 1.28
N TYR A 49 -1.56 -2.61 2.16
CA TYR A 49 -2.16 -3.64 3.01
C TYR A 49 -2.89 -3.07 4.24
N TYR A 50 -2.35 -2.03 4.89
CA TYR A 50 -2.91 -1.49 6.13
C TYR A 50 -3.73 -0.23 5.97
N GLN A 51 -3.51 0.55 4.92
CA GLN A 51 -4.31 1.75 4.62
C GLN A 51 -5.23 1.54 3.42
N GLY A 52 -5.17 0.36 2.81
CA GLY A 52 -5.98 0.01 1.67
C GLY A 52 -5.67 0.84 0.43
N PHE A 53 -4.52 1.47 0.28
CA PHE A 53 -4.24 2.34 -0.88
C PHE A 53 -4.20 1.54 -2.18
N ARG A 54 -4.66 2.16 -3.29
CA ARG A 54 -4.34 1.60 -4.60
C ARG A 54 -2.83 1.75 -4.83
N PRO A 55 -2.19 0.83 -5.57
CA PRO A 55 -0.74 0.91 -5.80
C PRO A 55 -0.28 2.26 -6.35
N LYS A 56 -1.00 2.83 -7.34
CA LYS A 56 -0.69 4.16 -7.90
C LYS A 56 -0.78 5.26 -6.86
N GLU A 57 -1.80 5.24 -6.01
CA GLU A 57 -1.96 6.21 -4.92
C GLU A 57 -0.76 6.12 -3.97
N ALA A 58 -0.31 4.90 -3.63
CA ALA A 58 0.80 4.68 -2.72
C ALA A 58 2.17 5.08 -3.30
N PHE A 59 2.49 4.71 -4.54
CA PHE A 59 3.83 5.02 -5.08
C PHE A 59 3.98 6.45 -5.59
N CYS A 60 2.88 7.17 -5.83
CA CYS A 60 2.87 8.59 -6.21
C CYS A 60 2.68 9.53 -5.00
N ILE A 61 2.99 9.09 -3.78
CA ILE A 61 3.01 9.97 -2.60
C ILE A 61 4.20 10.94 -2.73
N GLU A 62 3.94 12.23 -2.62
CA GLU A 62 4.96 13.27 -2.46
C GLU A 62 5.18 13.52 -0.96
N VAL A 63 6.37 14.00 -0.59
CA VAL A 63 6.69 14.33 0.81
C VAL A 63 5.75 15.41 1.34
N SER A 64 5.40 16.40 0.51
CA SER A 64 4.43 17.45 0.80
C SER A 64 2.99 16.96 1.02
N HIS A 65 2.67 15.73 0.63
CA HIS A 65 1.35 15.15 0.90
C HIS A 65 1.22 14.61 2.32
N LEU A 66 2.32 14.45 3.05
CA LEU A 66 2.33 13.92 4.42
C LEU A 66 2.17 15.07 5.41
N ILE A 67 1.09 15.03 6.18
CA ILE A 67 0.79 16.04 7.18
C ILE A 67 0.86 15.37 8.56
N PHE A 68 2.06 15.34 9.14
CA PHE A 68 2.37 14.50 10.29
C PHE A 68 1.68 14.98 11.57
N GLU A 69 1.49 16.28 11.73
CA GLU A 69 0.85 16.91 12.87
C GLU A 69 -0.61 16.47 12.97
N GLN A 70 -1.31 16.45 11.83
CA GLN A 70 -2.70 15.99 11.71
C GLN A 70 -2.81 14.47 11.58
N LYS A 71 -1.68 13.78 11.35
CA LYS A 71 -1.62 12.34 11.07
C LYS A 71 -2.44 11.98 9.82
N GLU A 72 -2.32 12.80 8.78
CA GLU A 72 -3.09 12.65 7.54
C GLU A 72 -2.17 12.61 6.32
N ILE A 73 -2.66 11.97 5.26
CA ILE A 73 -2.04 11.99 3.95
C ILE A 73 -3.01 12.52 2.91
N TYR A 74 -2.56 13.52 2.16
CA TYR A 74 -3.27 14.08 1.03
C TYR A 74 -3.16 13.18 -0.21
N ILE A 75 -4.29 12.86 -0.83
CA ILE A 75 -4.38 12.06 -2.05
C ILE A 75 -4.91 12.96 -3.17
N PRO A 76 -4.05 13.40 -4.12
CA PRO A 76 -4.51 14.28 -5.19
C PRO A 76 -5.33 13.53 -6.24
N ALA A 77 -6.23 14.26 -6.90
CA ALA A 77 -7.12 13.77 -7.95
C ALA A 77 -6.39 12.96 -9.05
N GLN A 78 -5.26 13.47 -9.56
CA GLN A 78 -4.49 12.82 -10.63
C GLN A 78 -3.96 11.42 -10.29
N ASN A 79 -3.84 11.10 -8.99
CA ASN A 79 -3.25 9.85 -8.52
C ASN A 79 -4.29 8.76 -8.27
N ASN A 80 -5.60 9.08 -8.28
CA ASN A 80 -6.66 8.08 -8.18
C ASN A 80 -7.54 8.03 -9.43
N LYS A 81 -8.17 6.87 -9.65
CA LYS A 81 -9.01 6.62 -10.83
C LYS A 81 -10.22 7.57 -10.89
N GLN A 82 -10.67 8.02 -9.73
CA GLN A 82 -11.91 8.76 -9.55
C GLN A 82 -11.72 10.28 -9.66
N ARG A 83 -10.47 10.75 -9.83
CA ARG A 83 -10.11 12.17 -9.97
C ARG A 83 -10.63 13.07 -8.85
N ASN A 84 -10.77 12.52 -7.65
CA ASN A 84 -11.18 13.27 -6.46
C ASN A 84 -9.98 13.52 -5.55
N GLN A 85 -9.99 14.62 -4.81
CA GLN A 85 -9.01 14.85 -3.75
C GLN A 85 -9.53 14.25 -2.44
N ASP A 86 -8.65 13.75 -1.58
CA ASP A 86 -9.04 13.19 -0.28
C ASP A 86 -7.93 13.43 0.76
N MET A 87 -8.32 13.79 1.98
CA MET A 87 -7.43 13.71 3.15
C MET A 87 -7.70 12.37 3.83
N PHE A 88 -6.66 11.58 4.04
CA PHE A 88 -6.81 10.23 4.58
C PHE A 88 -6.05 10.06 5.89
N PRO A 89 -6.70 9.58 6.96
CA PRO A 89 -6.03 9.39 8.24
C PRO A 89 -4.99 8.28 8.13
N MET A 90 -3.81 8.52 8.71
CA MET A 90 -2.75 7.55 8.85
C MET A 90 -2.80 6.91 10.25
N SER A 91 -2.45 5.63 10.31
CA SER A 91 -2.28 4.92 11.57
C SER A 91 -0.89 5.20 12.12
N ASP A 92 -0.75 5.21 13.44
CA ASP A 92 0.54 5.49 14.11
C ASP A 92 1.65 4.55 13.61
N PHE A 93 1.29 3.28 13.37
CA PHE A 93 2.19 2.29 12.80
C PHE A 93 2.74 2.72 11.42
N ILE A 94 1.87 3.21 10.52
CA ILE A 94 2.30 3.64 9.18
C ILE A 94 3.10 4.94 9.25
N ILE A 95 2.77 5.85 10.16
CA ILE A 95 3.55 7.06 10.40
C ILE A 95 4.96 6.70 10.84
N SER A 96 5.10 5.82 11.84
CA SER A 96 6.39 5.33 12.31
C SER A 96 7.18 4.67 11.18
N LEU A 97 6.53 3.82 10.39
CA LEU A 97 7.16 3.13 9.25
C LEU A 97 7.67 4.11 8.18
N ILE A 98 6.89 5.15 7.86
CA ILE A 98 7.28 6.19 6.91
C ILE A 98 8.46 7.00 7.45
N LYS A 99 8.44 7.40 8.73
CA LYS A 99 9.53 8.17 9.35
C LYS A 99 10.85 7.40 9.33
N GLU A 100 10.86 6.12 9.70
CA GLU A 100 12.05 5.27 9.62
C GLU A 100 12.55 5.13 8.18
N PHE A 101 11.64 4.98 7.21
CA PHE A 101 11.99 4.91 5.81
C PHE A 101 12.57 6.23 5.27
N MET A 102 12.10 7.38 5.74
CA MET A 102 12.61 8.69 5.32
C MET A 102 14.09 8.85 5.65
N ILE A 103 14.59 8.29 6.76
CA ILE A 103 16.02 8.31 7.10
C ILE A 103 16.85 7.61 6.01
N VAL A 104 16.44 6.40 5.62
CA VAL A 104 17.11 5.61 4.56
C VAL A 104 16.95 6.25 3.18
N ARG A 105 15.84 6.96 2.95
CA ARG A 105 15.62 7.73 1.73
C ARG A 105 16.62 8.88 1.62
N GLU A 106 16.86 9.63 2.69
CA GLU A 106 17.85 10.72 2.66
C GLU A 106 19.27 10.18 2.43
N GLU A 107 19.64 9.06 3.06
CA GLU A 107 20.91 8.37 2.80
C GLU A 107 21.05 7.98 1.31
N PHE A 108 19.99 7.41 0.73
CA PHE A 108 19.96 7.05 -0.69
C PHE A 108 20.09 8.27 -1.62
N LEU A 109 19.46 9.39 -1.27
CA LEU A 109 19.49 10.60 -2.08
C LEU A 109 20.85 11.29 -2.06
N SER A 110 21.61 11.16 -0.96
CA SER A 110 22.97 11.70 -0.83
C SER A 110 23.06 13.18 -1.26
N GLY A 111 22.19 14.01 -0.66
CA GLY A 111 22.10 15.44 -0.93
C GLY A 111 21.29 15.83 -2.18
N LYS A 112 20.84 14.88 -3.01
CA LYS A 112 19.93 15.16 -4.14
C LYS A 112 18.53 15.47 -3.64
N THR A 113 17.82 16.34 -4.34
CA THR A 113 16.42 16.64 -4.04
C THR A 113 15.48 15.69 -4.78
N SER A 114 14.37 15.34 -4.14
CA SER A 114 13.25 14.64 -4.77
C SER A 114 11.98 15.00 -4.01
N LYS A 115 10.91 15.29 -4.74
CA LYS A 115 9.58 15.53 -4.13
C LYS A 115 8.87 14.23 -3.74
N TRP A 116 9.26 13.09 -4.32
CA TRP A 116 8.56 11.82 -4.12
C TRP A 116 8.99 11.15 -2.83
N LEU A 117 8.05 10.66 -2.03
CA LEU A 117 8.37 9.80 -0.89
C LEU A 117 9.10 8.54 -1.36
N PHE A 118 8.68 7.97 -2.49
CA PHE A 118 9.24 6.74 -3.05
C PHE A 118 9.93 6.98 -4.40
N PRO A 119 11.11 7.60 -4.45
CA PRO A 119 11.80 7.89 -5.70
C PRO A 119 12.23 6.61 -6.43
N SER A 120 12.32 6.73 -7.76
CA SER A 120 12.94 5.69 -8.59
C SER A 120 14.45 5.69 -8.36
N THR A 121 15.04 4.48 -8.29
CA THR A 121 16.50 4.34 -8.17
C THR A 121 17.26 4.79 -9.41
N ARG A 122 16.57 4.89 -10.57
CA ARG A 122 17.17 5.32 -11.84
C ARG A 122 17.01 6.81 -12.09
N ASN A 123 15.91 7.40 -11.64
CA ASN A 123 15.64 8.83 -11.78
C ASN A 123 14.91 9.32 -10.51
N PRO A 124 15.61 9.94 -9.55
CA PRO A 124 15.01 10.45 -8.32
C PRO A 124 13.91 11.49 -8.52
N GLU A 125 13.85 12.17 -9.66
CA GLU A 125 12.79 13.14 -9.98
C GLU A 125 11.45 12.48 -10.34
N SER A 126 11.43 11.16 -10.51
CA SER A 126 10.24 10.35 -10.77
C SER A 126 9.95 9.40 -9.62
N PRO A 127 8.68 9.07 -9.37
CA PRO A 127 8.35 8.03 -8.41
C PRO A 127 8.78 6.66 -8.95
N VAL A 128 8.86 5.65 -8.09
CA VAL A 128 9.11 4.28 -8.53
C VAL A 128 8.07 3.84 -9.56
N TYR A 129 8.55 3.24 -10.65
CA TYR A 129 7.69 2.76 -11.72
C TYR A 129 6.83 1.57 -11.29
N ARG A 130 5.57 1.55 -11.74
CA ARG A 130 4.62 0.45 -11.51
C ARG A 130 5.19 -0.93 -11.85
N GLY A 131 5.90 -1.06 -12.98
CA GLY A 131 6.50 -2.33 -13.38
C GLY A 131 7.56 -2.84 -12.39
N THR A 132 8.32 -1.94 -11.77
CA THR A 132 9.30 -2.27 -10.74
C THR A 132 8.61 -2.82 -9.48
N LEU A 133 7.51 -2.21 -9.06
CA LEU A 133 6.74 -2.70 -7.91
C LEU A 133 6.07 -4.05 -8.18
N ILE A 134 5.50 -4.24 -9.37
CA ILE A 134 4.91 -5.53 -9.74
C ILE A 134 5.97 -6.63 -9.70
N ARG A 135 7.14 -6.42 -10.32
CA ARG A 135 8.24 -7.39 -10.28
C ARG A 135 8.73 -7.63 -8.85
N GLY A 136 8.85 -6.58 -8.03
CA GLY A 136 9.22 -6.69 -6.63
C GLY A 136 8.24 -7.55 -5.84
N PHE A 137 6.94 -7.30 -6.00
CA PHE A 137 5.89 -8.09 -5.34
C PHE A 137 5.86 -9.54 -5.84
N THR A 138 6.02 -9.76 -7.15
CA THR A 138 6.12 -11.11 -7.72
C THR A 138 7.28 -11.89 -7.12
N ARG A 139 8.46 -11.27 -6.96
CA ARG A 139 9.61 -11.88 -6.28
C ARG A 139 9.30 -12.20 -4.81
N ALA A 140 8.62 -11.29 -4.11
CA ALA A 140 8.23 -11.52 -2.72
C ALA A 140 7.31 -12.75 -2.59
N ILE A 141 6.31 -12.92 -3.44
CA ILE A 141 5.45 -14.12 -3.38
C ILE A 141 6.14 -15.39 -3.89
N GLU A 142 7.09 -15.28 -4.84
CA GLU A 142 7.94 -16.39 -5.28
C GLU A 142 8.80 -16.94 -4.15
N SER A 143 9.41 -16.05 -3.34
CA SER A 143 10.23 -16.42 -2.18
C SER A 143 9.51 -17.24 -1.10
N GLN A 144 8.18 -17.26 -1.15
CA GLN A 144 7.34 -18.00 -0.21
C GLN A 144 6.57 -19.12 -0.90
N GLU A 145 6.92 -19.45 -2.15
CA GLU A 145 6.25 -20.48 -2.96
C GLU A 145 4.74 -20.20 -3.14
N LEU A 146 4.34 -18.94 -3.02
CA LEU A 146 2.94 -18.51 -3.12
C LEU A 146 2.52 -18.16 -4.55
N LYS A 147 3.47 -18.10 -5.49
CA LYS A 147 3.20 -17.75 -6.88
C LYS A 147 2.50 -18.91 -7.59
N GLN A 148 1.23 -18.72 -7.93
CA GLN A 148 0.45 -19.65 -8.73
C GLN A 148 -0.23 -18.93 -9.89
N VAL A 149 -0.33 -19.59 -11.03
CA VAL A 149 -1.12 -19.08 -12.15
C VAL A 149 -2.59 -19.34 -11.82
N SER A 150 -3.37 -18.28 -11.69
CA SER A 150 -4.82 -18.37 -11.43
C SER A 150 -5.59 -18.69 -12.70
N TYR A 151 -5.32 -17.95 -13.78
CA TYR A 151 -5.91 -18.17 -15.10
C TYR A 151 -5.06 -17.53 -16.20
N VAL A 152 -5.37 -17.85 -17.45
CA VAL A 152 -4.83 -17.17 -18.63
C VAL A 152 -5.93 -16.29 -19.21
N ASP A 153 -5.67 -15.00 -19.40
CA ASP A 153 -6.66 -14.09 -19.95
C ASP A 153 -6.84 -14.29 -21.47
N ALA A 154 -7.83 -13.60 -22.04
CA ALA A 154 -8.15 -13.67 -23.47
C ALA A 154 -6.99 -13.25 -24.40
N GLN A 155 -5.95 -12.62 -23.86
CA GLN A 155 -4.74 -12.19 -24.58
C GLN A 155 -3.59 -13.19 -24.39
N GLY A 156 -3.85 -14.38 -23.84
CA GLY A 156 -2.83 -15.39 -23.58
C GLY A 156 -1.94 -15.08 -22.37
N LYS A 157 -2.26 -14.04 -21.57
CA LYS A 157 -1.40 -13.61 -20.46
C LYS A 157 -1.79 -14.32 -19.17
N ARG A 158 -0.79 -14.98 -18.56
CA ARG A 158 -0.92 -15.61 -17.24
C ARG A 158 -1.19 -14.56 -16.17
N ARG A 159 -2.29 -14.73 -15.44
CA ARG A 159 -2.67 -13.92 -14.28
C ARG A 159 -2.38 -14.70 -13.02
N LEU A 160 -1.65 -14.08 -12.10
CA LEU A 160 -1.26 -14.70 -10.84
C LEU A 160 -2.42 -14.67 -9.84
N ASN A 161 -2.45 -15.66 -8.95
CA ASN A 161 -3.35 -15.72 -7.79
C ASN A 161 -3.20 -14.50 -6.87
N LEU A 162 -1.96 -14.04 -6.69
CA LEU A 162 -1.60 -12.89 -5.88
C LEU A 162 -0.94 -11.82 -6.73
N SER A 163 -1.46 -10.60 -6.59
CA SER A 163 -0.89 -9.41 -7.20
C SER A 163 -0.80 -8.29 -6.18
N ILE A 164 -0.13 -7.19 -6.52
CA ILE A 164 -0.05 -6.01 -5.65
C ILE A 164 -1.43 -5.45 -5.25
N TYR A 165 -2.47 -5.66 -6.09
CA TYR A 165 -3.84 -5.25 -5.76
C TYR A 165 -4.50 -6.18 -4.73
N SER A 166 -4.03 -7.43 -4.61
CA SER A 166 -4.51 -8.37 -3.58
C SER A 166 -4.28 -7.83 -2.17
N LEU A 167 -3.28 -6.95 -1.97
CA LEU A 167 -3.05 -6.27 -0.68
C LEU A 167 -4.23 -5.38 -0.28
N ARG A 168 -4.72 -4.54 -1.20
CA ARG A 168 -5.90 -3.71 -0.98
C ARG A 168 -7.18 -4.55 -0.85
N HIS A 169 -7.30 -5.64 -1.61
CA HIS A 169 -8.42 -6.57 -1.44
C HIS A 169 -8.41 -7.18 -0.03
N SER A 170 -7.24 -7.55 0.47
CA SER A 170 -7.10 -8.09 1.84
C SER A 170 -7.50 -7.07 2.89
N PHE A 171 -7.11 -5.80 2.72
CA PHE A 171 -7.59 -4.70 3.57
C PHE A 171 -9.13 -4.60 3.56
N GLY A 172 -9.74 -4.58 2.37
CA GLY A 172 -11.18 -4.49 2.21
C GLY A 172 -11.93 -5.65 2.86
N THR A 173 -11.43 -6.87 2.70
CA THR A 173 -12.01 -8.05 3.36
C THR A 173 -11.87 -7.98 4.88
N ASN A 174 -10.69 -7.60 5.40
CA ASN A 174 -10.49 -7.42 6.84
C ASN A 174 -11.42 -6.33 7.41
N ALA A 175 -11.60 -5.23 6.68
CA ALA A 175 -12.54 -4.18 7.05
C ALA A 175 -13.98 -4.70 7.10
N MET A 176 -14.40 -5.48 6.10
CA MET A 176 -15.73 -6.09 6.06
C MET A 176 -15.96 -7.07 7.22
N MET A 177 -14.98 -7.91 7.55
CA MET A 177 -15.08 -8.85 8.66
C MET A 177 -15.23 -8.15 10.02
N LYS A 178 -14.56 -7.00 10.19
CA LYS A 178 -14.56 -6.25 11.45
C LYS A 178 -15.77 -5.33 11.61
N MET A 179 -16.11 -4.57 10.57
CA MET A 179 -17.20 -3.59 10.63
C MET A 179 -18.56 -4.21 10.37
N LYS A 180 -18.62 -5.29 9.58
CA LYS A 180 -19.86 -5.92 9.10
C LYS A 180 -20.83 -4.95 8.40
N ASP A 181 -20.34 -3.79 7.96
CA ASP A 181 -21.11 -2.75 7.27
C ASP A 181 -20.38 -2.32 5.98
N ILE A 182 -20.99 -2.66 4.83
CA ILE A 182 -20.43 -2.37 3.52
C ILE A 182 -20.29 -0.86 3.24
N LYS A 183 -21.15 -0.01 3.82
CA LYS A 183 -21.08 1.45 3.65
C LYS A 183 -19.86 2.02 4.35
N GLN A 184 -19.59 1.57 5.57
CA GLN A 184 -18.40 1.96 6.32
C GLN A 184 -17.12 1.47 5.63
N VAL A 185 -17.12 0.23 5.12
CA VAL A 185 -16.00 -0.31 4.32
C VAL A 185 -15.75 0.52 3.06
N ALA A 186 -16.82 0.89 2.33
CA ALA A 186 -16.70 1.74 1.14
C ALA A 186 -16.13 3.12 1.47
N LYS A 187 -16.53 3.70 2.61
CA LYS A 187 -16.02 4.99 3.11
C LYS A 187 -14.52 4.94 3.42
N VAL A 188 -14.02 3.84 4.01
CA VAL A 188 -12.58 3.68 4.30
C VAL A 188 -11.79 3.32 3.04
N LEU A 189 -12.35 2.55 2.12
CA LEU A 189 -11.70 2.23 0.84
C LEU A 189 -11.69 3.41 -0.13
N ARG A 190 -12.49 4.47 0.05
CA ARG A 190 -12.58 5.58 -0.90
C ARG A 190 -13.05 5.09 -2.29
N HIS A 191 -14.19 4.38 -2.32
CA HIS A 191 -14.83 3.92 -3.56
C HIS A 191 -15.91 4.92 -4.02
N TYR A 192 -15.57 5.78 -4.98
CA TYR A 192 -16.45 6.80 -5.58
C TYR A 192 -17.13 6.40 -6.93
N ASP A 193 -17.68 5.18 -7.14
CA ASP A 193 -18.34 4.83 -8.43
C ASP A 193 -19.74 4.19 -8.29
N VAL A 194 -20.59 4.50 -9.29
CA VAL A 194 -22.04 4.82 -9.29
C VAL A 194 -22.97 3.59 -9.39
N LYS A 195 -22.45 2.38 -9.18
CA LYS A 195 -23.25 1.12 -9.20
C LYS A 195 -23.18 0.30 -7.91
N CYS A 196 -22.64 0.88 -6.84
CA CYS A 196 -22.94 0.45 -5.47
C CYS A 196 -23.79 1.55 -4.82
N ARG A 197 -25.07 1.24 -4.64
CA ARG A 197 -26.10 2.03 -3.97
C ARG A 197 -25.55 2.74 -2.71
N SER A 198 -25.70 4.07 -2.67
CA SER A 198 -25.56 5.01 -1.53
C SER A 198 -24.16 5.06 -0.87
N THR A 199 -23.50 6.20 -0.64
CA THR A 199 -24.01 7.51 -0.24
C THR A 199 -22.87 8.53 -0.38
N TYR A 200 -23.11 9.52 -1.24
CA TYR A 200 -22.69 10.93 -1.20
C TYR A 200 -21.24 11.36 -0.91
N ILE A 201 -20.73 12.09 -1.90
CA ILE A 201 -19.89 13.29 -1.77
C ILE A 201 -20.38 14.12 -0.58
N TYR A 202 -19.48 14.38 0.36
CA TYR A 202 -19.39 15.45 1.36
C TYR A 202 -18.51 14.84 2.46
N VAL A 203 -17.54 15.60 2.98
CA VAL A 203 -17.45 15.89 4.42
C VAL A 203 -16.16 16.67 4.69
N HIS A 204 -16.39 17.93 5.07
CA HIS A 204 -15.52 18.76 5.90
C HIS A 204 -15.36 18.13 7.29
N THR A 205 -14.12 17.99 7.77
CA THR A 205 -13.69 17.78 9.19
C THR A 205 -14.35 16.65 10.02
N ASP A 206 -15.68 16.54 10.14
CA ASP A 206 -16.35 15.60 11.05
C ASP A 206 -16.27 14.12 10.62
N ALA A 207 -16.24 13.84 9.31
CA ALA A 207 -16.08 12.46 8.81
C ALA A 207 -14.66 11.96 8.87
N GLN A 208 -13.66 12.84 8.99
CA GLN A 208 -12.26 12.40 9.13
C GLN A 208 -12.06 11.76 10.49
N SER A 209 -12.62 12.35 11.55
CA SER A 209 -12.66 11.77 12.89
C SER A 209 -13.31 10.39 12.88
N SER A 210 -14.50 10.25 12.28
CA SER A 210 -15.15 8.94 12.16
C SER A 210 -14.35 7.96 11.29
N ARG A 211 -13.76 8.41 10.18
CA ARG A 211 -12.96 7.55 9.28
C ARG A 211 -11.70 7.06 9.98
N ARG A 212 -11.07 7.89 10.81
CA ARG A 212 -9.90 7.54 11.61
C ARG A 212 -10.26 6.51 12.67
N GLU A 213 -11.38 6.66 13.35
CA GLU A 213 -11.89 5.67 14.29
C GLU A 213 -12.17 4.32 13.60
N LEU A 214 -12.88 4.35 12.46
CA LEU A 214 -13.12 3.17 11.63
C LEU A 214 -11.81 2.50 11.19
N LEU A 215 -10.82 3.28 10.76
CA LEU A 215 -9.50 2.78 10.39
C LEU A 215 -8.81 2.12 11.58
N ASN A 216 -8.86 2.74 12.75
CA ASN A 216 -8.31 2.20 13.99
C ASN A 216 -8.99 0.89 14.40
N ASN A 217 -10.29 0.73 14.13
CA ASN A 217 -10.98 -0.54 14.37
C ASN A 217 -10.47 -1.64 13.42
N VAL A 218 -10.18 -1.31 12.15
CA VAL A 218 -9.65 -2.27 11.17
C VAL A 218 -8.20 -2.64 11.43
N VAL A 219 -7.35 -1.65 11.66
CA VAL A 219 -5.91 -1.86 11.84
C VAL A 219 -5.62 -2.31 13.28
N GLY A 220 -6.37 -1.81 14.26
CA GLY A 220 -6.06 -1.99 15.69
C GLY A 220 -4.87 -1.12 16.14
N LYS A 221 -4.67 -0.98 17.45
CA LYS A 221 -3.42 -0.46 18.01
C LYS A 221 -2.31 -1.49 17.74
N LYS A 222 -1.39 -1.16 16.85
CA LYS A 222 -0.28 -2.05 16.47
C LYS A 222 1.03 -1.55 17.05
N ASN A 223 1.48 -2.19 18.12
CA ASN A 223 2.83 -2.01 18.67
C ASN A 223 3.79 -2.92 17.93
N LEU A 224 4.13 -2.55 16.69
CA LEU A 224 5.12 -3.26 15.91
C LEU A 224 6.40 -2.46 15.86
N ASN A 225 7.52 -3.14 16.04
CA ASN A 225 8.83 -2.51 15.86
C ASN A 225 9.07 -2.25 14.37
N THR A 226 8.95 -0.98 13.96
CA THR A 226 9.13 -0.57 12.56
C THR A 226 10.57 -0.72 12.09
N LYS A 227 11.56 -0.62 12.99
CA LYS A 227 12.97 -0.85 12.67
C LYS A 227 13.23 -2.32 12.33
N GLU A 228 12.70 -3.24 13.13
CA GLU A 228 12.77 -4.69 12.82
C GLU A 228 12.08 -5.02 11.50
N ILE A 229 10.89 -4.47 11.25
CA ILE A 229 10.16 -4.68 9.98
C ILE A 229 10.99 -4.24 8.77
N LEU A 230 11.80 -3.19 8.92
CA LEU A 230 12.64 -2.65 7.87
C LEU A 230 14.06 -3.23 7.83
N GLY A 231 14.40 -4.16 8.75
CA GLY A 231 15.77 -4.71 8.85
C GLY A 231 16.80 -3.63 9.20
N LEU A 232 16.45 -2.73 10.11
CA LEU A 232 17.32 -1.67 10.64
C LEU A 232 17.92 -1.99 12.00
N VAL A 233 17.63 -3.18 12.55
CA VAL A 233 18.20 -3.74 13.80
C VAL A 233 19.02 -4.97 13.44
#